data_AF-A0A3D2FB68-F1
#
_entry.id   AF-A0A3D2FB68-F1
#
_cell.length_a   1.000
_cell.length_b   1.000
_cell.length_c   1.000
_cell.angle_alpha   90.00
_cell.angle_beta   90.00
_cell.angle_gamma   90.00
#
_symmetry.space_group_name_H-M   'P 1'
#
loop_
_entity.id
_entity.type
_entity.pdbx_description
1 polymer ?
#
loop_
_entity_poly.entity_id
_entity_poly.type
_entity_poly.pdbx_seq_one_letter_code
_entity_poly.pdbx_strand_id
1 'polypeptide(L)'
;ASMGGNAGTQSLTVAVRAIATKDLTSANVWRVLRREVLVGLVNGLIFAIVMAVVGIIWFGSPMLGAVIAAAMVVNMVVAGFAGTVIPVLLERWGVDPALASGAFVTTVTDIVGFFAFLG
;
A
#
# COMPACT_ATOMS: atom_id res chain seq x y z
N ALA A 1 2.26 -8.72 -5.24
CA ALA A 1 2.86 -7.46 -5.75
C ALA A 1 1.80 -6.55 -6.39
N SER A 2 1.22 -6.91 -7.54
CA SER A 2 0.28 -6.05 -8.32
C SER A 2 -0.90 -5.43 -7.54
N MET A 3 -1.58 -6.17 -6.65
CA MET A 3 -2.67 -5.59 -5.84
C MET A 3 -2.21 -4.44 -4.92
N GLY A 4 -0.95 -4.50 -4.47
CA GLY A 4 -0.36 -3.44 -3.65
C GLY A 4 -0.11 -2.19 -4.47
N GLY A 5 0.44 -2.34 -5.67
CA GLY A 5 0.62 -1.22 -6.59
C GLY A 5 -0.70 -0.51 -6.91
N ASN A 6 -1.78 -1.27 -7.13
CA ASN A 6 -3.10 -0.71 -7.40
C ASN A 6 -3.68 0.04 -6.18
N ALA A 7 -3.64 -0.58 -5.00
CA ALA A 7 -4.10 0.06 -3.76
C ALA A 7 -3.27 1.32 -3.43
N GLY A 8 -1.95 1.26 -3.61
CA GLY A 8 -1.06 2.38 -3.40
C GLY A 8 -1.29 3.51 -4.40
N THR A 9 -1.53 3.19 -5.67
CA THR A 9 -1.88 4.18 -6.70
C THR A 9 -3.23 4.84 -6.43
N GLN A 10 -4.20 4.09 -5.92
CA GLN A 10 -5.49 4.64 -5.48
C GLN A 10 -5.30 5.62 -4.32
N SER A 11 -4.59 5.20 -3.27
CA SER A 11 -4.29 6.02 -2.10
C SER A 11 -3.53 7.30 -2.49
N LEU A 12 -2.57 7.16 -3.40
CA LEU A 12 -1.83 8.26 -4.01
C LEU A 12 -2.74 9.26 -4.73
N THR A 13 -3.64 8.76 -5.57
CA THR A 13 -4.56 9.62 -6.33
C THR A 13 -5.44 10.44 -5.38
N VAL A 14 -5.93 9.80 -4.31
CA VAL A 14 -6.74 10.46 -3.28
C VAL A 14 -5.91 11.51 -2.52
N ALA A 15 -4.68 11.18 -2.12
CA ALA A 15 -3.79 12.09 -1.41
C ALA A 15 -3.41 13.31 -2.26
N VAL A 16 -2.95 13.11 -3.50
CA VAL A 16 -2.61 14.21 -4.43
C VAL A 16 -3.80 15.12 -4.66
N ARG A 17 -5.00 14.55 -4.87
CA ARG A 17 -6.23 15.34 -5.04
C ARG A 17 -6.56 16.15 -3.79
N ALA A 18 -6.49 15.54 -2.61
CA ALA A 18 -6.79 16.20 -1.35
C ALA A 18 -5.79 17.33 -1.04
N ILE A 19 -4.51 17.15 -1.40
CA ILE A 19 -3.51 18.22 -1.32
C ILE A 19 -3.86 19.37 -2.27
N ALA A 20 -4.16 19.06 -3.54
CA ALA A 20 -4.51 20.06 -4.54
C ALA A 20 -5.78 20.86 -4.19
N THR A 21 -6.76 20.24 -3.54
CA THR A 21 -7.99 20.91 -3.07
C THR A 21 -7.83 21.61 -1.72
N LYS A 22 -6.65 21.56 -1.09
CA LYS A 22 -6.39 22.02 0.29
C LYS A 22 -7.24 21.32 1.35
N ASP A 23 -7.80 20.16 1.03
CA ASP A 23 -8.51 19.29 1.97
C ASP A 23 -7.54 18.49 2.85
N LEU A 24 -6.32 18.25 2.37
CA LEU A 24 -5.23 17.67 3.16
C LEU A 24 -4.37 18.80 3.73
N THR A 25 -4.24 18.83 5.05
CA THR A 25 -3.43 19.81 5.78
C THR A 25 -2.58 19.10 6.82
N SER A 26 -1.54 19.77 7.32
CA SER A 26 -0.72 19.22 8.42
C SER A 26 -1.53 18.86 9.67
N ALA A 27 -2.72 19.47 9.88
CA ALA A 27 -3.61 19.17 10.99
C ALA A 27 -4.39 17.85 10.84
N ASN A 28 -4.64 17.39 9.60
CA ASN A 28 -5.45 16.19 9.34
C ASN A 28 -4.67 15.04 8.66
N VAL A 29 -3.43 15.28 8.21
CA VAL A 29 -2.54 14.29 7.59
C VAL A 29 -2.51 12.98 8.37
N TRP A 30 -2.41 13.06 9.70
CA TRP A 30 -2.33 11.86 10.54
C TRP A 30 -3.63 11.05 10.57
N ARG A 31 -4.78 11.73 10.49
CA ARG A 31 -6.09 11.07 10.40
C ARG A 31 -6.25 10.36 9.07
N VAL A 32 -5.83 11.00 7.98
CA VAL A 32 -5.90 10.43 6.63
C VAL A 32 -4.96 9.25 6.50
N LEU A 33 -3.71 9.38 6.93
CA LEU A 33 -2.74 8.29 6.93
C LEU A 33 -3.24 7.06 7.70
N ARG A 34 -3.79 7.25 8.90
CA ARG A 34 -4.37 6.15 9.69
C ARG A 34 -5.53 5.47 8.96
N ARG A 35 -6.40 6.24 8.31
CA ARG A 35 -7.51 5.70 7.53
C ARG A 35 -7.00 4.85 6.37
N GLU A 36 -6.01 5.33 5.62
CA GLU A 36 -5.45 4.63 4.46
C GLU A 36 -4.69 3.36 4.86
N VAL A 37 -3.93 3.41 5.96
CA VAL A 37 -3.30 2.21 6.55
C VAL A 37 -4.35 1.19 7.01
N LEU A 38 -5.46 1.64 7.60
CA LEU A 38 -6.55 0.76 8.02
C LEU A 38 -7.25 0.11 6.82
N VAL A 39 -7.51 0.89 5.77
CA VAL A 39 -8.06 0.38 4.50
C VAL A 39 -7.11 -0.64 3.88
N GLY A 40 -5.80 -0.35 3.88
CA GLY A 40 -4.75 -1.29 3.46
C GLY A 40 -4.74 -2.57 4.29
N LEU A 41 -4.85 -2.49 5.61
CA LEU A 41 -4.91 -3.65 6.50
C LEU A 41 -6.15 -4.52 6.24
N VAL A 42 -7.33 -3.90 6.14
CA VAL A 42 -8.59 -4.63 5.88
C VAL A 42 -8.55 -5.33 4.53
N ASN A 43 -8.13 -4.62 3.47
CA ASN A 43 -7.95 -5.24 2.16
C ASN A 43 -6.87 -6.33 2.20
N GLY A 44 -5.77 -6.09 2.91
CA GLY A 44 -4.70 -7.04 3.12
C GLY A 44 -5.19 -8.35 3.74
N LEU A 45 -6.01 -8.27 4.79
CA LEU A 45 -6.59 -9.44 5.45
C LEU A 45 -7.54 -10.23 4.52
N ILE A 46 -8.40 -9.52 3.77
CA ILE A 46 -9.31 -10.16 2.79
C ILE A 46 -8.50 -10.92 1.73
N PHE A 47 -7.52 -10.26 1.12
CA PHE A 47 -6.66 -10.90 0.12
C PHE A 47 -5.76 -11.98 0.71
N ALA A 48 -5.30 -11.84 1.95
CA ALA A 48 -4.47 -12.82 2.63
C ALA A 48 -5.20 -14.15 2.81
N ILE A 49 -6.48 -14.13 3.17
CA ILE A 49 -7.30 -15.36 3.28
C ILE A 49 -7.39 -16.06 1.92
N VAL A 50 -7.72 -15.31 0.86
CA VAL A 50 -7.85 -15.85 -0.49
C VAL A 50 -6.52 -16.44 -0.96
N MET A 51 -5.42 -15.69 -0.78
CA MET A 51 -4.09 -16.10 -1.20
C MET A 51 -3.52 -17.25 -0.36
N ALA A 52 -3.88 -17.35 0.92
CA ALA A 52 -3.55 -18.50 1.75
C ALA A 52 -4.17 -19.77 1.17
N VAL A 53 -5.49 -19.75 0.91
CA VAL A 53 -6.21 -20.92 0.37
C VAL A 53 -5.63 -21.34 -0.98
N VAL A 54 -5.43 -20.39 -1.89
CA VAL A 54 -4.81 -20.65 -3.19
C VAL A 54 -3.39 -21.21 -3.03
N GLY A 55 -2.59 -20.62 -2.16
CA GLY A 55 -1.22 -21.07 -1.89
C GLY A 55 -1.17 -22.49 -1.33
N ILE A 56 -2.06 -22.84 -0.41
CA ILE A 56 -2.14 -24.20 0.16
C ILE A 56 -2.51 -25.22 -0.91
N ILE A 57 -3.52 -24.92 -1.74
CA ILE A 57 -3.98 -25.83 -2.80
C ILE A 57 -2.87 -26.03 -3.84
N TRP A 58 -2.17 -24.95 -4.22
CA TRP A 58 -1.18 -25.00 -5.29
C TRP A 58 0.13 -25.66 -4.86
N PHE A 59 0.64 -25.30 -3.68
CA PHE A 59 1.95 -25.76 -3.21
C PHE A 59 1.86 -26.98 -2.28
N GLY A 60 0.66 -27.40 -1.88
CA GLY A 60 0.45 -28.50 -0.95
C GLY A 60 1.02 -28.25 0.46
N SER A 61 1.45 -27.02 0.75
CA SER A 61 2.16 -26.65 1.99
C SER A 61 1.41 -25.55 2.73
N PRO A 62 0.80 -25.87 3.89
CA PRO A 62 0.21 -24.90 4.81
C PRO A 62 1.16 -23.77 5.19
N MET A 63 2.45 -24.08 5.36
CA MET A 63 3.47 -23.11 5.74
C MET A 63 3.71 -22.08 4.64
N LEU A 64 3.80 -22.50 3.37
CA LEU A 64 3.93 -21.58 2.24
C LEU A 64 2.69 -20.70 2.08
N GLY A 65 1.49 -21.27 2.25
CA GLY A 65 0.24 -20.49 2.26
C GLY A 65 0.23 -19.39 3.31
N ALA A 66 0.70 -19.68 4.53
CA ALA A 66 0.80 -18.70 5.61
C ALA A 66 1.82 -17.58 5.32
N VAL A 67 2.97 -17.91 4.74
CA VAL A 67 3.99 -16.92 4.32
C VAL A 67 3.42 -15.99 3.25
N ILE A 68 2.76 -16.53 2.23
CA ILE A 68 2.10 -15.73 1.17
C ILE A 68 1.05 -14.80 1.79
N ALA A 69 0.24 -15.31 2.71
CA ALA A 69 -0.79 -14.53 3.38
C ALA A 69 -0.19 -13.35 4.17
N ALA A 70 0.86 -13.61 4.96
CA ALA A 70 1.55 -12.58 5.72
C ALA A 70 2.18 -11.51 4.80
N ALA A 71 2.88 -11.94 3.75
CA ALA A 71 3.47 -11.04 2.76
C ALA A 71 2.41 -10.15 2.09
N MET A 72 1.21 -10.69 1.83
CA MET A 72 0.11 -9.93 1.26
C MET A 72 -0.43 -8.84 2.19
N VAL A 73 -0.57 -9.13 3.50
CA VAL A 73 -0.98 -8.11 4.48
C VAL A 73 0.04 -6.98 4.53
N VAL A 74 1.33 -7.33 4.65
CA VAL A 74 2.43 -6.35 4.70
C VAL A 74 2.42 -5.48 3.44
N ASN A 75 2.31 -6.10 2.27
CA ASN A 75 2.30 -5.38 1.01
C ASN A 75 1.13 -4.38 0.91
N MET A 76 -0.07 -4.73 1.37
CA MET A 76 -1.22 -3.79 1.32
C MET A 76 -1.10 -2.65 2.32
N VAL A 77 -0.58 -2.93 3.51
CA VAL A 77 -0.35 -1.88 4.53
C VAL A 77 0.67 -0.88 4.01
N VAL A 78 1.76 -1.37 3.42
CA VAL A 78 2.82 -0.55 2.84
C VAL A 78 2.31 0.24 1.64
N ALA A 79 1.46 -0.36 0.81
CA ALA A 79 0.81 0.33 -0.31
C ALA A 79 -0.01 1.55 0.15
N GLY A 80 -0.90 1.37 1.13
CA GLY A 80 -1.70 2.49 1.68
C GLY A 80 -0.83 3.56 2.35
N PHE A 81 0.21 3.12 3.07
CA PHE A 81 1.17 4.03 3.69
C PHE A 81 1.94 4.85 2.64
N ALA A 82 2.60 4.19 1.68
CA ALA A 82 3.41 4.81 0.65
C ALA A 82 2.58 5.73 -0.25
N GLY A 83 1.37 5.29 -0.63
CA GLY A 83 0.44 6.07 -1.43
C GLY A 83 0.06 7.40 -0.77
N THR A 84 -0.05 7.46 0.56
CA THR A 84 -0.35 8.72 1.25
C THR A 84 0.90 9.52 1.61
N VAL A 85 1.95 8.87 2.11
CA VAL A 85 3.13 9.54 2.66
C VAL A 85 4.00 10.16 1.58
N ILE A 86 4.15 9.51 0.42
CA ILE A 86 5.02 10.04 -0.65
C ILE A 86 4.52 11.40 -1.14
N PRO A 87 3.24 11.59 -1.55
CA PRO A 87 2.73 12.91 -1.93
C PRO A 87 2.87 13.97 -0.83
N VAL A 88 2.60 13.61 0.42
CA VAL A 88 2.69 14.51 1.58
C VAL A 88 4.13 14.98 1.83
N LEU A 89 5.11 14.10 1.68
CA LEU A 89 6.52 14.45 1.83
C LEU A 89 6.99 15.36 0.71
N LEU A 90 6.58 15.10 -0.53
CA LEU A 90 6.87 15.97 -1.66
C LEU A 90 6.32 17.39 -1.42
N GLU A 91 5.05 17.50 -1.01
CA GLU A 91 4.43 18.79 -0.69
C GLU A 91 5.22 19.54 0.38
N ARG A 92 5.62 18.85 1.45
CA ARG A 92 6.40 19.43 2.55
C ARG A 92 7.79 19.91 2.14
N TRP A 93 8.36 19.30 1.10
CA TRP A 93 9.63 19.73 0.51
C TRP A 93 9.46 20.77 -0.60
N GLY A 94 8.24 21.22 -0.88
CA GLY A 94 7.94 22.17 -1.94
C GLY A 94 8.03 21.56 -3.35
N VAL A 95 8.03 20.24 -3.46
CA VAL A 95 8.00 19.50 -4.72
C VAL A 95 6.56 19.18 -5.08
N ASP A 96 6.20 19.27 -6.37
CA ASP A 96 4.85 18.98 -6.84
C ASP A 96 4.44 17.53 -6.47
N PRO A 97 3.40 17.32 -5.63
CA PRO A 97 2.93 16.00 -5.24
C PRO A 97 2.48 15.13 -6.42
N ALA A 98 2.09 15.73 -7.56
CA ALA A 98 1.74 15.01 -8.78
C ALA A 98 2.94 14.26 -9.40
N LEU A 99 4.18 14.58 -8.99
CA LEU A 99 5.38 13.84 -9.38
C LEU A 99 5.49 12.47 -8.69
N ALA A 100 4.75 12.25 -7.59
CA ALA A 100 4.52 10.90 -7.09
C ALA A 100 3.67 10.16 -8.13
N SER A 101 4.32 9.55 -9.12
CA SER A 101 3.61 8.77 -10.14
C SER A 101 3.14 7.44 -9.54
N GLY A 102 2.04 6.88 -10.08
CA GLY A 102 1.59 5.52 -9.72
C GLY A 102 2.67 4.46 -9.96
N ALA A 103 3.55 4.66 -10.93
CA ALA A 103 4.69 3.78 -11.19
C ALA A 103 5.70 3.77 -10.02
N PHE A 104 6.02 4.93 -9.44
CA PHE A 104 6.94 5.02 -8.31
C PHE A 104 6.39 4.29 -7.06
N VAL A 105 5.10 4.48 -6.76
CA VAL A 105 4.46 3.73 -5.67
C VAL A 105 4.45 2.24 -5.96
N THR A 106 4.14 1.85 -7.19
CA THR A 106 4.15 0.44 -7.60
C THR A 106 5.53 -0.19 -7.40
N THR A 107 6.61 0.50 -7.79
CA THR A 107 7.98 0.01 -7.55
C THR A 107 8.31 -0.14 -6.07
N VAL A 108 7.85 0.80 -5.22
CA VAL A 108 8.03 0.68 -3.76
C VAL A 108 7.28 -0.55 -3.24
N THR A 109 6.04 -0.76 -3.68
CA THR A 109 5.26 -1.93 -3.28
C THR A 109 5.84 -3.24 -3.81
N ASP A 110 6.45 -3.23 -5.00
CA ASP A 110 7.10 -4.42 -5.55
C ASP A 110 8.33 -4.79 -4.74
N ILE A 111 9.20 -3.82 -4.43
CA ILE A 111 10.38 -4.03 -3.59
C ILE A 111 9.97 -4.60 -2.23
N VAL A 112 9.02 -3.94 -1.55
CA VAL A 112 8.61 -4.38 -0.21
C VAL A 112 7.87 -5.71 -0.24
N GLY A 113 7.02 -5.95 -1.25
CA GLY A 113 6.32 -7.22 -1.43
C GLY A 113 7.28 -8.38 -1.71
N PHE A 114 8.33 -8.16 -2.49
CA PHE A 114 9.38 -9.17 -2.72
C PHE A 114 10.18 -9.46 -1.44
N PHE A 115 10.63 -8.41 -0.73
CA PHE A 115 11.34 -8.58 0.55
C PHE A 115 10.47 -9.29 1.60
N ALA A 116 9.18 -8.97 1.70
CA ALA A 116 8.27 -9.60 2.66
C ALA A 116 7.96 -11.08 2.32
N PHE A 117 8.15 -11.50 1.06
CA PHE A 117 7.92 -12.86 0.63
C PHE A 117 9.19 -13.74 0.65
N LEU A 118 10.36 -13.19 0.29
CA LEU A 118 11.62 -13.92 0.13
C LEU A 118 12.63 -13.69 1.28
N GLY A 119 12.43 -12.64 2.08
CA GLY A 119 13.32 -12.25 3.17
C GLY A 119 13.02 -12.94 4.49
#